data_AF-A0A2H5F5C8-F1
#
_entry.id   AF-A0A2H5F5C8-F1
#
_cell.length_a   1.000
_cell.length_b   1.000
_cell.length_c   1.000
_cell.angle_alpha   90.00
_cell.angle_beta   90.00
_cell.angle_gamma   90.00
#
_symmetry.space_group_name_H-M   'P 1'
#
loop_
_entity.id
_entity.type
_entity.pdbx_description
1 polymer ?
#
loop_
_entity_poly.entity_id
_entity_poly.type
_entity_poly.pdbx_seq_one_letter_code
_entity_poly.pdbx_strand_id
1 'polypeptide(L)'
;MTDDPVDLDTRRSAEGRIAADIRRHSLKDFEADQRALRLRQEELEVQLLAQPAANWHEAALKAQYLIRRYSETAEASDARRQELIERTLGDLARLIEEDGADR
;
A
#
# COMPACT_ATOMS: atom_id res chain seq x y z
N MET A 1 43.31 3.76 -6.47
CA MET A 1 42.47 3.97 -5.27
C MET A 1 41.86 2.63 -4.94
N THR A 2 42.12 2.10 -3.75
CA THR A 2 41.54 0.83 -3.31
C THR A 2 40.10 1.11 -2.90
N ASP A 3 39.15 0.56 -3.65
CA ASP A 3 37.70 0.73 -3.47
C ASP A 3 37.13 -0.14 -2.34
N ASP A 4 37.94 -0.41 -1.30
CA ASP A 4 37.49 -1.21 -0.17
C ASP A 4 36.71 -0.31 0.80
N PRO A 5 35.41 -0.58 1.03
CA PRO A 5 34.61 0.22 1.95
C PRO A 5 35.16 0.08 3.37
N VAL A 6 35.49 1.22 3.98
CA VAL A 6 36.00 1.28 5.35
C VAL A 6 34.89 0.89 6.34
N ASP A 7 35.09 -0.20 7.08
CA ASP A 7 34.16 -0.61 8.13
C ASP A 7 34.25 0.31 9.35
N LEU A 8 33.26 1.19 9.50
CA LEU A 8 33.14 2.12 10.63
C LEU A 8 32.66 1.44 11.93
N ASP A 9 32.10 0.23 11.86
CA ASP A 9 31.62 -0.48 13.06
C ASP A 9 32.79 -1.00 13.91
N THR A 10 33.95 -1.27 13.32
CA THR A 10 35.17 -1.60 14.09
C THR A 10 35.56 -0.49 15.07
N ARG A 11 35.22 0.76 14.76
CA ARG A 11 35.52 1.95 15.60
C ARG A 11 34.45 2.24 16.66
N ARG A 12 33.32 1.52 16.66
CA ARG A 12 32.25 1.68 17.66
C ARG A 12 32.54 0.85 18.91
N SER A 13 32.01 1.32 20.05
CA SER A 13 31.91 0.48 21.25
C SER A 13 31.06 -0.76 20.98
N ALA A 14 31.22 -1.80 21.79
CA ALA A 14 30.44 -3.04 21.63
C ALA A 14 28.91 -2.77 21.67
N GLU A 15 28.47 -1.91 22.59
CA GLU A 15 27.07 -1.47 22.67
C GLU A 15 26.62 -0.69 21.42
N GLY A 16 27.47 0.18 20.89
CA GLY A 16 27.19 0.95 19.67
C GLY A 16 27.07 0.07 18.43
N ARG A 17 27.85 -1.02 18.35
CA ARG A 17 27.71 -2.05 17.30
C ARG A 17 26.39 -2.80 17.42
N ILE A 18 26.04 -3.28 18.61
CA ILE A 18 24.79 -4.01 18.85
C ILE A 18 23.57 -3.14 18.54
N ALA A 19 23.55 -1.88 19.00
CA ALA A 19 22.45 -0.95 18.73
C ALA A 19 22.33 -0.60 17.23
N ALA A 20 23.45 -0.52 16.51
CA ALA A 20 23.43 -0.35 15.05
C ALA A 20 22.91 -1.61 14.35
N ASP A 21 23.30 -2.79 14.82
CA ASP A 21 22.90 -4.05 14.23
C ASP A 21 21.40 -4.33 14.39
N ILE A 22 20.86 -4.08 15.60
CA ILE A 22 19.41 -4.15 15.87
C ILE A 22 18.64 -3.24 14.91
N ARG A 23 19.07 -1.98 14.76
CA ARG A 23 18.41 -1.04 13.83
C ARG A 23 18.47 -1.51 12.37
N ARG A 24 19.60 -2.06 11.93
CA ARG A 24 19.73 -2.61 10.58
C ARG A 24 18.81 -3.81 10.38
N HIS A 25 18.72 -4.70 11.36
CA HIS A 25 17.84 -5.86 11.28
C HIS A 25 16.37 -5.43 11.23
N SER A 26 15.94 -4.54 12.13
CA SER A 26 14.58 -3.99 12.11
C SER A 26 14.24 -3.27 10.80
N LEU A 27 15.18 -2.55 10.20
CA LEU A 27 14.97 -1.93 8.89
C LEU A 27 14.83 -2.98 7.78
N LYS A 28 15.67 -4.02 7.79
CA LYS A 28 15.60 -5.11 6.80
C LYS A 28 14.29 -5.89 6.90
N ASP A 29 13.83 -6.17 8.10
CA ASP A 29 12.57 -6.87 8.34
C ASP A 29 11.40 -6.00 7.86
N PHE A 30 11.39 -4.71 8.22
CA PHE A 30 10.41 -3.75 7.73
C PHE A 30 10.39 -3.67 6.18
N GLU A 31 11.56 -3.61 5.55
CA GLU A 31 11.65 -3.61 4.08
C GLU A 31 11.15 -4.93 3.47
N ALA A 32 11.39 -6.08 4.11
CA ALA A 32 10.89 -7.37 3.66
C ALA A 32 9.36 -7.43 3.74
N ASP A 33 8.78 -6.95 4.83
CA ASP A 33 7.34 -6.87 5.02
C ASP A 33 6.70 -5.93 3.99
N GLN A 34 7.31 -4.76 3.75
CA GLN A 34 6.85 -3.82 2.72
C GLN A 34 6.88 -4.45 1.32
N ARG A 35 7.92 -5.21 0.99
CA ARG A 35 8.00 -5.94 -0.29
C ARG A 35 6.92 -7.02 -0.39
N ALA A 36 6.70 -7.80 0.67
CA ALA A 36 5.68 -8.84 0.69
C ALA A 36 4.25 -8.25 0.53
N LEU A 37 3.98 -7.12 1.18
CA LEU A 37 2.71 -6.40 1.04
C LEU A 37 2.50 -5.90 -0.39
N ARG A 38 3.53 -5.34 -1.04
CA ARG A 38 3.45 -4.89 -2.43
C ARG A 38 3.19 -6.04 -3.39
N LEU A 39 3.91 -7.15 -3.26
CA LEU A 39 3.72 -8.32 -4.13
C LEU A 39 2.29 -8.86 -4.02
N ARG A 40 1.78 -9.01 -2.80
CA ARG A 40 0.41 -9.47 -2.56
C ARG A 40 -0.62 -8.49 -3.14
N GLN A 41 -0.36 -7.19 -3.05
CA GLN A 41 -1.23 -6.18 -3.64
C GLN A 41 -1.25 -6.30 -5.18
N GLU A 42 -0.09 -6.44 -5.81
CA GLU A 42 0.02 -6.62 -7.27
C GLU A 42 -0.72 -7.88 -7.75
N GLU A 43 -0.59 -8.99 -7.02
CA GLU A 43 -1.32 -10.22 -7.34
C GLU A 43 -2.85 -10.04 -7.29
N LEU A 44 -3.35 -9.30 -6.29
CA LEU A 44 -4.78 -8.97 -6.18
C LEU A 44 -5.22 -8.06 -7.33
N GLU A 45 -4.43 -7.05 -7.69
CA GLU A 45 -4.73 -6.13 -8.79
C GLU A 45 -4.76 -6.86 -10.14
N VAL A 46 -3.83 -7.81 -10.37
CA VAL A 46 -3.84 -8.67 -11.57
C VAL A 46 -5.14 -9.47 -11.67
N GLN A 47 -5.61 -10.05 -10.56
CA GLN A 47 -6.87 -10.78 -10.54
C GLN A 47 -8.07 -9.85 -10.77
N LEU A 48 -8.04 -8.64 -10.20
CA LEU A 48 -9.08 -7.62 -10.37
C LEU A 48 -9.23 -7.17 -11.83
N LEU A 49 -8.10 -7.08 -12.54
CA LEU A 49 -8.00 -6.68 -13.95
C LEU A 49 -8.22 -7.84 -14.94
N ALA A 50 -8.13 -9.09 -14.48
CA ALA A 50 -8.19 -10.27 -15.35
C ALA A 50 -9.53 -10.38 -16.11
N GLN A 51 -10.63 -9.90 -15.53
CA GLN A 51 -11.94 -9.88 -16.18
C GLN A 51 -12.67 -8.56 -15.93
N PRO A 52 -13.45 -8.08 -16.92
CA PRO A 52 -14.45 -7.03 -16.70
C PRO A 52 -15.41 -7.41 -15.56
N ALA A 53 -16.00 -6.42 -14.91
CA ALA A 53 -17.05 -6.68 -13.92
C ALA A 53 -18.26 -7.38 -14.59
N ALA A 54 -18.76 -8.45 -13.97
CA ALA A 54 -19.92 -9.18 -14.47
C ALA A 54 -21.25 -8.49 -14.16
N ASN A 55 -21.28 -7.62 -13.14
CA ASN A 55 -22.45 -6.86 -12.73
C ASN A 55 -22.06 -5.52 -12.08
N TRP A 56 -23.05 -4.68 -11.81
CA TRP A 56 -22.85 -3.34 -11.25
C TRP A 56 -22.26 -3.35 -9.83
N HIS A 57 -22.61 -4.34 -9.02
CA HIS A 57 -22.03 -4.50 -7.68
C HIS A 57 -20.54 -4.81 -7.73
N GLU A 58 -20.12 -5.73 -8.61
CA GLU A 58 -18.70 -6.00 -8.83
C GLU A 58 -17.97 -4.78 -9.41
N ALA A 59 -18.61 -4.02 -10.32
CA ALA A 59 -18.05 -2.77 -10.84
C ALA A 59 -17.86 -1.73 -9.74
N ALA A 60 -18.83 -1.59 -8.82
CA ALA A 60 -18.76 -0.67 -7.69
C ALA A 60 -17.64 -1.05 -6.72
N LEU A 61 -17.44 -2.35 -6.43
CA LEU A 61 -16.33 -2.85 -5.61
C LEU A 61 -14.96 -2.52 -6.27
N LYS A 62 -14.83 -2.79 -7.58
CA LYS A 62 -13.61 -2.46 -8.34
C LYS A 62 -13.33 -0.96 -8.34
N ALA A 63 -14.35 -0.12 -8.53
CA ALA A 63 -14.22 1.33 -8.49
C ALA A 63 -13.84 1.84 -7.09
N GLN A 64 -14.48 1.32 -6.04
CA GLN A 64 -14.18 1.68 -4.65
C GLN A 64 -12.70 1.39 -4.33
N TYR A 65 -12.21 0.21 -4.74
CA TYR A 65 -10.81 -0.16 -4.58
C TYR A 65 -9.87 0.83 -5.29
N LEU A 66 -10.10 1.10 -6.57
CA LEU A 66 -9.27 2.00 -7.38
C LEU A 66 -9.23 3.42 -6.78
N ILE A 67 -10.38 3.96 -6.40
CA ILE A 67 -10.49 5.32 -5.84
C ILE A 67 -9.78 5.41 -4.50
N ARG A 68 -9.91 4.39 -3.64
CA ARG A 68 -9.18 4.32 -2.38
C ARG A 68 -7.67 4.28 -2.61
N ARG A 69 -7.20 3.51 -3.60
CA ARG A 69 -5.78 3.48 -3.96
C ARG A 69 -5.29 4.83 -4.48
N TYR A 70 -6.09 5.50 -5.32
CA TYR A 70 -5.76 6.85 -5.79
C TYR A 70 -5.70 7.85 -4.64
N SER A 71 -6.56 7.75 -3.62
CA SER A 71 -6.55 8.66 -2.46
C SER A 71 -5.25 8.67 -1.65
N GLU A 72 -4.47 7.59 -1.72
CA GLU A 72 -3.18 7.44 -1.05
C GLU A 72 -2.02 8.11 -1.80
N THR A 73 -2.27 8.60 -3.03
CA THR A 73 -1.25 9.25 -3.87
C THR A 73 -1.08 10.74 -3.52
N ALA A 74 0.09 11.30 -3.85
CA ALA A 74 0.34 12.72 -3.67
C ALA A 74 -0.59 13.58 -4.56
N GLU A 75 -0.96 13.07 -5.73
CA GLU A 75 -1.87 13.70 -6.68
C GLU A 75 -3.28 13.87 -6.11
N ALA A 76 -3.71 12.98 -5.22
CA ALA A 76 -4.99 13.09 -4.55
C ALA A 76 -4.98 13.99 -3.31
N SER A 77 -3.83 14.48 -2.86
CA SER A 77 -3.70 15.21 -1.58
C SER A 77 -4.42 16.56 -1.49
N ASP A 78 -4.82 17.13 -2.63
CA ASP A 78 -5.61 18.37 -2.66
C ASP A 78 -6.94 18.21 -1.92
N ALA A 79 -7.28 19.17 -1.06
CA ALA A 79 -8.44 19.09 -0.16
C ALA A 79 -9.77 18.89 -0.91
N ARG A 80 -9.94 19.53 -2.07
CA ARG A 80 -11.15 19.38 -2.88
C ARG A 80 -11.23 17.99 -3.52
N ARG A 81 -10.09 17.41 -3.92
CA ARG A 81 -10.03 16.04 -4.43
C ARG A 81 -10.36 15.03 -3.33
N GLN A 82 -9.82 15.20 -2.12
CA GLN A 82 -10.14 14.34 -0.98
C GLN A 82 -11.63 14.36 -0.65
N GLU A 83 -12.26 15.54 -0.60
CA GLU A 83 -13.71 15.65 -0.34
C GLU A 83 -14.55 14.93 -1.40
N LEU A 84 -14.18 15.04 -2.68
CA LEU A 84 -14.85 14.30 -3.76
C LEU A 84 -14.65 12.78 -3.64
N ILE A 85 -13.44 12.35 -3.27
CA ILE A 85 -13.12 10.93 -3.06
C ILE A 85 -13.97 10.37 -1.91
N GLU A 86 -13.99 11.03 -0.75
CA GLU A 86 -14.77 10.60 0.41
C GLU A 86 -16.26 10.45 0.08
N ARG A 87 -16.85 11.45 -0.58
CA ARG A 87 -18.27 11.39 -1.01
C ARG A 87 -18.52 10.23 -1.96
N THR A 88 -17.67 10.08 -2.97
CA THR A 88 -17.82 9.02 -3.98
C THR A 88 -17.67 7.63 -3.35
N LEU A 89 -16.73 7.44 -2.42
CA LEU A 89 -16.57 6.19 -1.69
C LEU A 89 -17.79 5.86 -0.83
N GLY A 90 -18.39 6.87 -0.19
CA GLY A 90 -19.63 6.73 0.57
C GLY A 90 -20.82 6.34 -0.32
N ASP A 91 -20.95 6.98 -1.48
CA ASP A 91 -22.01 6.66 -2.46
C ASP A 91 -21.88 5.24 -3.00
N LEU A 92 -20.66 4.81 -3.34
CA LEU A 92 -20.38 3.44 -3.76
C LEU A 92 -20.66 2.42 -2.67
N ALA A 93 -20.31 2.73 -1.40
CA ALA A 93 -20.61 1.84 -0.27
C ALA A 93 -22.12 1.61 -0.13
N ARG A 94 -22.93 2.67 -0.20
CA ARG A 94 -24.40 2.55 -0.17
C ARG A 94 -24.92 1.71 -1.33
N LEU A 95 -24.43 1.94 -2.55
CA LEU A 95 -24.83 1.16 -3.73
C LEU A 95 -24.51 -0.33 -3.57
N ILE A 96 -23.35 -0.66 -2.99
CA ILE A 96 -22.92 -2.03 -2.71
C ILE A 96 -23.84 -2.70 -1.68
N GLU A 97 -24.20 -1.97 -0.62
CA GLU A 97 -25.12 -2.44 0.42
C GLU A 97 -26.54 -2.65 -0.13
N GLU A 98 -27.03 -1.74 -0.97
CA GLU A 98 -28.35 -1.81 -1.61
C GLU A 98 -28.47 -3.00 -2.58
N ASP A 99 -27.49 -3.22 -3.48
CA ASP A 99 -27.50 -4.37 -4.40
C ASP A 99 -27.30 -5.71 -3.66
N GLY A 100 -26.64 -5.67 -2.50
CA GLY A 100 -26.49 -6.84 -1.62
C GLY A 100 -27.73 -7.18 -0.82
N ALA A 101 -28.62 -6.21 -0.57
CA ALA A 101 -29.88 -6.42 0.15
C ALA A 101 -31.03 -6.94 -0.74
N ASP A 102 -30.94 -6.71 -2.05
CA ASP A 102 -31.91 -7.16 -3.06
C ASP A 102 -31.62 -8.58 -3.63
N ARG A 103 -30.56 -9.26 -3.16
CA ARG A 103 -30.21 -10.65 -3.51
C ARG A 103 -30.46 -11.62 -2.36
#